data_AF-A0AAU4IR07-F1
#
_entry.id   AF-A0AAU4IR07-F1
#
_cell.length_a   1.000
_cell.length_b   1.000
_cell.length_c   1.000
_cell.angle_alpha   90.00
_cell.angle_beta   90.00
_cell.angle_gamma   90.00
#
_symmetry.space_group_name_H-M   'P 1'
#
loop_
_entity.id
_entity.type
_entity.pdbx_description
1 polymer ?
#
loop_
_entity_poly.entity_id
_entity_poly.type
_entity_poly.pdbx_seq_one_letter_code
_entity_poly.pdbx_strand_id
1 'polypeptide(L)'
;MRTTEKQPRTSPLVPDAVAREIARHDWNSIECGCGRPAGHLGHLADTLWDAAEGHPAAFRALEGHAFHTGVLRPPAPAVCGVLMAVWFAGPPRQSTREALLWALLRLLGSEDDGSSHEAGLYGQCAAHIRSGLPGLRDTATRRPGSESAAYADGILSLLDLTV
;
A
#
# COMPACT_ATOMS: atom_id res chain seq x y z
N MET A 1 -26.09 -24.88 -5.79
CA MET A 1 -25.69 -23.46 -5.67
C MET A 1 -24.76 -23.14 -6.83
N ARG A 2 -25.14 -22.23 -7.73
CA ARG A 2 -24.25 -21.77 -8.80
C ARG A 2 -23.24 -20.81 -8.19
N THR A 3 -21.97 -21.18 -8.18
CA THR A 3 -20.85 -20.27 -7.96
C THR A 3 -20.89 -19.28 -9.12
N THR A 4 -21.36 -18.06 -8.90
CA THR A 4 -21.14 -16.97 -9.84
C THR A 4 -19.64 -16.66 -9.82
N GLU A 5 -18.90 -17.19 -10.81
CA GLU A 5 -17.56 -16.71 -11.12
C GLU A 5 -17.67 -15.20 -11.36
N LYS A 6 -17.21 -14.41 -10.40
CA LYS A 6 -17.14 -12.96 -10.53
C LYS A 6 -16.09 -12.70 -11.61
N GLN A 7 -16.54 -12.26 -12.78
CA GLN A 7 -15.66 -11.95 -13.91
C GLN A 7 -14.51 -11.06 -13.43
N PRO A 8 -13.23 -11.38 -13.75
CA PRO A 8 -12.11 -10.61 -13.26
C PRO A 8 -12.23 -9.16 -13.74
N ARG A 9 -12.15 -8.21 -12.80
CA ARG A 9 -12.12 -6.77 -13.12
C ARG A 9 -10.86 -6.51 -13.97
N THR A 10 -11.03 -5.87 -15.12
CA THR A 10 -9.94 -5.52 -16.03
C THR A 10 -9.99 -4.03 -16.37
N SER A 11 -8.88 -3.33 -16.21
CA SER A 11 -8.70 -1.95 -16.66
C SER A 11 -7.38 -1.86 -17.41
N PRO A 12 -7.33 -1.27 -18.62
CA PRO A 12 -6.07 -1.11 -19.37
C PRO A 12 -5.10 -0.15 -18.68
N LEU A 13 -5.57 0.60 -17.68
CA LEU A 13 -4.77 1.54 -16.89
C LEU A 13 -4.14 0.90 -15.65
N VAL A 14 -4.63 -0.27 -15.23
CA VAL A 14 -4.05 -1.00 -14.10
C VAL A 14 -3.11 -2.07 -14.62
N PRO A 15 -1.82 -2.02 -14.25
CA PRO A 15 -0.86 -3.04 -14.65
C PRO A 15 -1.29 -4.43 -14.19
N ASP A 16 -1.12 -5.46 -15.04
CA ASP A 16 -1.52 -6.83 -14.73
C ASP A 16 -0.93 -7.37 -13.42
N ALA A 17 0.31 -6.96 -13.09
CA ALA A 17 0.96 -7.33 -11.84
C ALA A 17 0.19 -6.79 -10.62
N VAL A 18 -0.32 -5.56 -10.69
CA VAL A 18 -1.13 -4.95 -9.64
C VAL A 18 -2.50 -5.60 -9.56
N ALA A 19 -3.14 -5.87 -10.70
CA ALA A 19 -4.42 -6.55 -10.73
C ALA A 19 -4.35 -7.95 -10.10
N ARG A 20 -3.30 -8.73 -10.42
CA ARG A 20 -3.04 -10.04 -9.79
C ARG A 20 -2.79 -9.91 -8.29
N GLU A 21 -2.03 -8.90 -7.89
CA GLU A 21 -1.73 -8.63 -6.49
C GLU A 21 -3.00 -8.30 -5.69
N ILE A 22 -3.92 -7.52 -6.25
CA ILE A 22 -5.22 -7.24 -5.62
C ILE A 22 -6.06 -8.52 -5.55
N ALA A 23 -6.07 -9.33 -6.60
CA ALA A 23 -6.88 -10.56 -6.68
C ALA A 23 -6.39 -11.69 -5.76
N ARG A 24 -5.13 -11.68 -5.31
CA ARG A 24 -4.57 -12.75 -4.47
C ARG A 24 -5.14 -12.77 -3.05
N HIS A 25 -5.72 -11.65 -2.60
CA HIS A 25 -6.16 -11.46 -1.22
C HIS A 25 -7.65 -11.74 -1.08
N ASP A 26 -8.04 -12.53 -0.09
CA ASP A 26 -9.44 -12.65 0.32
C ASP A 26 -9.82 -11.45 1.19
N TRP A 27 -10.18 -10.35 0.54
CA TRP A 27 -10.56 -9.12 1.25
C TRP A 27 -11.76 -9.30 2.18
N ASN A 28 -12.63 -10.29 1.96
CA ASN A 28 -13.78 -10.53 2.84
C ASN A 28 -13.37 -11.17 4.17
N SER A 29 -12.24 -11.86 4.23
CA SER A 29 -11.76 -12.51 5.46
C SER A 29 -10.92 -11.59 6.35
N ILE A 30 -10.52 -10.42 5.87
CA ILE A 30 -9.69 -9.45 6.61
C ILE A 30 -10.62 -8.44 7.29
N GLU A 31 -10.44 -8.16 8.58
CA GLU A 31 -11.22 -7.13 9.27
C GLU A 31 -10.66 -5.72 9.01
N CYS A 32 -11.50 -4.79 8.56
CA CYS A 32 -11.13 -3.39 8.38
C CYS A 32 -11.10 -2.65 9.71
N GLY A 33 -10.27 -1.61 9.84
CA GLY A 33 -10.20 -0.76 11.03
C GLY A 33 -11.51 -0.05 11.44
N CYS A 34 -12.57 -0.14 10.63
CA CYS A 34 -13.91 0.35 10.95
C CYS A 34 -14.81 -0.70 11.64
N GLY A 35 -14.29 -1.89 11.96
CA GLY A 35 -15.04 -2.98 12.62
C GLY A 35 -15.96 -3.75 11.68
N ARG A 36 -15.73 -3.66 10.36
CA ARG A 36 -16.45 -4.39 9.31
C ARG A 36 -15.45 -5.21 8.51
N PRO A 37 -15.83 -6.30 7.83
CA PRO A 37 -14.95 -6.96 6.87
C PRO A 37 -14.36 -5.94 5.88
N ALA A 38 -13.10 -6.07 5.49
CA ALA A 38 -12.47 -5.21 4.47
C ALA A 38 -13.17 -5.36 3.11
N GLY A 39 -13.84 -6.49 2.90
CA GLY A 39 -14.75 -6.73 1.79
C GLY A 39 -16.18 -6.24 1.97
N HIS A 40 -16.55 -5.64 3.12
CA HIS A 40 -17.90 -5.19 3.47
C HIS A 40 -18.57 -4.36 2.37
N LEU A 41 -17.80 -3.70 1.49
CA LEU A 41 -18.34 -3.00 0.31
C LEU A 41 -17.46 -3.06 -0.95
N GLY A 42 -16.50 -4.00 -1.09
CA GLY A 42 -15.51 -3.91 -2.20
C GLY A 42 -14.64 -2.65 -2.19
N HIS A 43 -14.90 -1.71 -1.29
CA HIS A 43 -14.36 -0.37 -1.24
C HIS A 43 -12.84 -0.35 -1.09
N LEU A 44 -12.23 -1.24 -0.30
CA LEU A 44 -10.78 -1.25 -0.18
C LEU A 44 -10.10 -1.76 -1.46
N ALA A 45 -10.61 -2.84 -2.05
CA ALA A 45 -10.11 -3.32 -3.34
C ALA A 45 -10.33 -2.28 -4.43
N ASP A 46 -11.50 -1.63 -4.47
CA ASP A 46 -11.84 -0.59 -5.43
C ASP A 46 -10.95 0.65 -5.26
N THR A 47 -10.69 1.09 -4.02
CA THR A 47 -9.72 2.15 -3.71
C THR A 47 -8.31 1.79 -4.19
N LEU A 48 -7.90 0.52 -4.05
CA LEU A 48 -6.60 0.05 -4.56
C LEU A 48 -6.57 0.02 -6.10
N TRP A 49 -7.69 -0.32 -6.75
CA TRP A 49 -7.84 -0.19 -8.19
C TRP A 49 -7.71 1.29 -8.62
N ASP A 50 -8.42 2.20 -7.95
CA ASP A 50 -8.35 3.63 -8.26
C ASP A 50 -6.94 4.20 -8.03
N ALA A 51 -6.25 3.74 -6.98
CA ALA A 51 -4.86 4.08 -6.72
C ALA A 51 -3.94 3.57 -7.84
N ALA A 52 -4.18 2.35 -8.32
CA ALA A 52 -3.43 1.74 -9.42
C ALA A 52 -3.69 2.44 -10.77
N GLU A 53 -4.90 2.96 -11.00
CA GLU A 53 -5.22 3.82 -12.16
C GLU A 53 -4.56 5.20 -12.06
N GLY A 54 -4.05 5.55 -10.88
CA GLY A 54 -3.24 6.72 -10.65
C GLY A 54 -3.97 7.88 -9.98
N HIS A 55 -5.13 7.64 -9.35
CA HIS A 55 -5.86 8.66 -8.61
C HIS A 55 -5.20 8.97 -7.26
N PRO A 56 -4.60 10.17 -7.05
CA PRO A 56 -3.86 10.47 -5.80
C PRO A 56 -4.74 10.45 -4.55
N ALA A 57 -6.01 10.82 -4.68
CA ALA A 57 -6.98 10.79 -3.58
C ALA A 57 -7.25 9.37 -3.05
N ALA A 58 -7.11 8.34 -3.90
CA ALA A 58 -7.32 6.96 -3.50
C ALA A 58 -6.25 6.48 -2.50
N PHE A 59 -5.01 6.94 -2.63
CA PHE A 59 -3.96 6.67 -1.64
C PHE A 59 -4.31 7.29 -0.28
N ARG A 60 -4.85 8.51 -0.27
CA ARG A 60 -5.30 9.19 0.95
C ARG A 60 -6.47 8.48 1.61
N ALA A 61 -7.37 7.93 0.81
CA ALA A 61 -8.52 7.16 1.28
C ALA A 61 -8.13 5.82 1.96
N LEU A 62 -6.87 5.38 1.90
CA LEU A 62 -6.39 4.22 2.67
C LEU A 62 -6.36 4.52 4.19
N GLU A 63 -6.27 5.79 4.58
CA GLU A 63 -6.44 6.23 5.97
C GLU A 63 -7.89 5.99 6.43
N GLY A 64 -8.05 5.34 7.57
CA GLY A 64 -9.33 4.80 8.06
C GLY A 64 -9.57 3.34 7.69
N HIS A 65 -8.77 2.77 6.77
CA HIS A 65 -8.86 1.36 6.38
C HIS A 65 -7.63 0.57 6.77
N ALA A 66 -6.47 0.92 6.21
CA ALA A 66 -5.19 0.24 6.42
C ALA A 66 -4.47 0.73 7.68
N PHE A 67 -4.62 2.01 7.98
CA PHE A 67 -4.12 2.64 9.20
C PHE A 67 -5.11 3.71 9.63
N HIS A 68 -5.20 3.98 10.92
CA HIS A 68 -6.04 5.07 11.43
C HIS A 68 -5.38 5.69 12.65
N THR A 69 -5.31 7.02 12.69
CA THR A 69 -4.72 7.77 13.82
C THR A 69 -3.34 7.25 14.25
N GLY A 70 -2.51 6.83 13.28
CA GLY A 70 -1.18 6.30 13.53
C GLY A 70 -1.13 4.85 14.02
N VAL A 71 -2.22 4.08 13.94
CA VAL A 71 -2.25 2.66 14.32
C VAL A 71 -2.53 1.81 13.07
N LEU A 72 -1.75 0.74 12.89
CA LEU A 72 -1.98 -0.22 11.82
C LEU A 72 -3.26 -1.02 12.04
N ARG A 73 -3.91 -1.39 10.94
CA ARG A 73 -5.11 -2.23 10.94
C ARG A 73 -4.80 -3.53 10.19
N PRO A 74 -5.60 -4.60 10.41
CA PRO A 74 -5.36 -5.90 9.79
C PRO A 74 -5.12 -5.90 8.26
N PRO A 75 -5.71 -5.03 7.42
CA PRO A 75 -5.42 -5.03 5.98
C PRO A 75 -4.11 -4.36 5.60
N ALA A 76 -3.38 -3.74 6.53
CA ALA A 76 -2.15 -3.01 6.23
C ALA A 76 -1.11 -3.82 5.43
N PRO A 77 -0.78 -5.08 5.80
CA PRO A 77 0.21 -5.85 5.05
C PRO A 77 -0.23 -6.13 3.61
N ALA A 78 -1.50 -6.48 3.41
CA ALA A 78 -2.07 -6.73 2.10
C ALA A 78 -2.04 -5.46 1.22
N VAL A 79 -2.38 -4.32 1.80
CA VAL A 79 -2.30 -2.99 1.16
C VAL A 79 -0.85 -2.65 0.81
N CYS A 80 0.11 -2.86 1.71
CA CYS A 80 1.53 -2.67 1.44
C CYS A 80 2.00 -3.47 0.22
N GLY A 81 1.61 -4.75 0.12
CA GLY A 81 1.94 -5.56 -1.06
C GLY A 81 1.43 -4.94 -2.37
N VAL A 82 0.17 -4.49 -2.39
CA VAL A 82 -0.43 -3.83 -3.55
C VAL A 82 0.28 -2.52 -3.89
N LEU A 83 0.56 -1.67 -2.90
CA LEU A 83 1.29 -0.41 -3.12
C LEU A 83 2.69 -0.66 -3.67
N MET A 84 3.38 -1.71 -3.21
CA MET A 84 4.68 -2.08 -3.78
C MET A 84 4.56 -2.63 -5.20
N ALA A 85 3.50 -3.37 -5.53
CA ALA A 85 3.23 -3.74 -6.92
C ALA A 85 3.02 -2.51 -7.82
N VAL A 86 2.28 -1.49 -7.32
CA VAL A 86 2.11 -0.21 -8.03
C VAL A 86 3.45 0.51 -8.19
N TRP A 87 4.29 0.51 -7.16
CA TRP A 87 5.65 1.08 -7.21
C TRP A 87 6.51 0.42 -8.30
N PHE A 88 6.56 -0.91 -8.33
CA PHE A 88 7.34 -1.66 -9.31
C PHE A 88 6.82 -1.51 -10.74
N ALA A 89 5.52 -1.25 -10.91
CA ALA A 89 4.96 -0.92 -12.21
C ALA A 89 5.36 0.48 -12.71
N GLY A 90 5.96 1.32 -11.85
CA GLY A 90 6.49 2.63 -12.21
C GLY A 90 5.39 3.66 -12.49
N PRO A 91 4.77 4.26 -11.47
CA PRO A 91 3.67 5.20 -11.65
C PRO A 91 4.12 6.36 -12.55
N PRO A 92 3.43 6.69 -13.66
CA PRO A 92 3.95 7.64 -14.63
C PRO A 92 3.87 9.10 -14.16
N ARG A 93 2.88 9.43 -13.31
CA ARG A 93 2.62 10.81 -12.85
C ARG A 93 3.32 11.09 -11.52
N GLN A 94 3.93 12.27 -11.41
CA GLN A 94 4.63 12.69 -10.18
C GLN A 94 3.70 12.70 -8.96
N SER A 95 2.51 13.29 -9.08
CA SER A 95 1.53 13.35 -7.98
C SER A 95 1.08 11.97 -7.49
N THR A 96 0.98 10.98 -8.40
CA THR A 96 0.68 9.59 -8.04
C THR A 96 1.85 8.95 -7.28
N ARG A 97 3.11 9.19 -7.70
CA ARG A 97 4.28 8.71 -6.97
C ARG A 97 4.36 9.30 -5.57
N GLU A 98 4.15 10.61 -5.44
CA GLU A 98 4.17 11.31 -4.15
C GLU A 98 3.06 10.80 -3.23
N ALA A 99 1.86 10.57 -3.75
CA ALA A 99 0.75 9.99 -2.99
C ALA A 99 1.03 8.56 -2.54
N LEU A 100 1.65 7.75 -3.40
CA LEU A 100 2.09 6.39 -3.07
C LEU A 100 3.17 6.40 -1.98
N LEU A 101 4.21 7.20 -2.14
CA LEU A 101 5.30 7.31 -1.17
C LEU A 101 4.79 7.85 0.18
N TRP A 102 3.89 8.82 0.15
CA TRP A 102 3.19 9.26 1.37
C TRP A 102 2.46 8.10 2.05
N ALA A 103 1.70 7.28 1.31
CA ALA A 103 0.95 6.18 1.89
C ALA A 103 1.88 5.12 2.51
N LEU A 104 2.98 4.78 1.84
CA LEU A 104 4.02 3.88 2.36
C LEU A 104 4.66 4.45 3.63
N LEU A 105 4.97 5.75 3.66
CA LEU A 105 5.51 6.42 4.83
C LEU A 105 4.53 6.36 6.01
N ARG A 106 3.22 6.58 5.78
CA ARG A 106 2.21 6.50 6.85
C ARG A 106 2.05 5.09 7.40
N LEU A 107 2.11 4.08 6.54
CA LEU A 107 2.08 2.68 6.96
C LEU A 107 3.28 2.33 7.85
N LEU A 108 4.49 2.78 7.49
CA LEU A 108 5.68 2.57 8.33
C LEU A 108 5.74 3.47 9.57
N GLY A 109 5.17 4.66 9.50
CA GLY A 109 5.15 5.60 10.62
C GLY A 109 4.04 5.32 11.63
N SER A 110 3.29 4.24 11.45
CA SER A 110 2.25 3.82 12.39
C SER A 110 2.86 3.00 13.53
N GLU A 111 2.31 3.17 14.73
CA GLU A 111 2.65 2.40 15.92
C GLU A 111 2.37 0.91 15.68
N ASP A 112 3.29 0.09 16.17
CA ASP A 112 3.13 -1.36 16.17
C ASP A 112 1.96 -1.73 17.09
N ASP A 113 1.14 -2.68 16.67
CA ASP A 113 -0.06 -3.07 17.41
C ASP A 113 0.26 -3.94 18.65
N GLY A 114 1.54 -4.20 18.89
CA GLY A 114 2.05 -4.99 20.00
C GLY A 114 1.65 -6.47 19.90
N SER A 115 1.19 -6.94 18.73
CA SER A 115 0.77 -8.33 18.55
C SER A 115 1.98 -9.28 18.50
N SER A 116 1.87 -10.39 19.22
CA SER A 116 2.94 -11.38 19.40
C SER A 116 3.02 -12.44 18.29
N HIS A 117 2.28 -12.28 17.19
CA HIS A 117 2.35 -13.19 16.04
C HIS A 117 3.49 -12.79 15.09
N GLU A 118 4.03 -13.76 14.35
CA GLU A 118 5.14 -13.62 13.39
C GLU A 118 5.25 -12.21 12.77
N ALA A 119 6.29 -11.48 13.17
CA ALA A 119 6.65 -10.11 12.76
C ALA A 119 5.63 -8.98 13.01
N GLY A 120 4.43 -9.23 13.53
CA GLY A 120 3.38 -8.22 13.72
C GLY A 120 2.92 -7.59 12.39
N LEU A 121 1.91 -6.71 12.43
CA LEU A 121 1.47 -5.99 11.22
C LEU A 121 2.59 -5.11 10.65
N TYR A 122 3.36 -4.47 11.54
CA TYR A 122 4.47 -3.60 11.16
C TYR A 122 5.55 -4.38 10.40
N GLY A 123 6.02 -5.51 10.92
CA GLY A 123 7.11 -6.27 10.31
C GLY A 123 6.73 -6.83 8.93
N GLN A 124 5.47 -7.22 8.72
CA GLN A 124 4.98 -7.64 7.40
C GLN A 124 4.94 -6.46 6.41
N CYS A 125 4.46 -5.29 6.83
CA CYS A 125 4.51 -4.06 6.02
C CYS A 125 5.95 -3.69 5.65
N ALA A 126 6.86 -3.70 6.63
CA ALA A 126 8.27 -3.43 6.44
C ALA A 126 8.94 -4.43 5.49
N ALA A 127 8.61 -5.72 5.57
CA ALA A 127 9.12 -6.74 4.66
C ALA A 127 8.75 -6.44 3.20
N HIS A 128 7.49 -6.07 2.94
CA HIS A 128 7.07 -5.67 1.60
C HIS A 128 7.84 -4.45 1.10
N ILE A 129 7.98 -3.40 1.91
CA ILE A 129 8.64 -2.17 1.49
C ILE A 129 10.14 -2.37 1.28
N ARG A 130 10.79 -3.23 2.08
CA ARG A 130 12.20 -3.60 1.92
C ARG A 130 12.50 -4.23 0.55
N SER A 131 11.52 -4.86 -0.10
CA SER A 131 11.70 -5.38 -1.47
C SER A 131 11.99 -4.27 -2.50
N GLY A 132 11.56 -3.03 -2.22
CA GLY A 132 11.72 -1.87 -3.13
C GLY A 132 12.93 -0.98 -2.84
N LEU A 133 13.82 -1.36 -1.91
CA LEU A 133 14.92 -0.50 -1.44
C LEU A 133 15.77 0.13 -2.56
N PRO A 134 16.18 -0.59 -3.61
CA PRO A 134 16.98 0.03 -4.67
C PRO A 134 16.27 1.23 -5.33
N GLY A 135 14.96 1.10 -5.60
CA GLY A 135 14.17 2.18 -6.21
C GLY A 135 13.92 3.34 -5.25
N LEU A 136 13.72 3.05 -3.95
CA LEU A 136 13.57 4.08 -2.93
C LEU A 136 14.85 4.91 -2.76
N ARG A 137 16.03 4.25 -2.74
CA ARG A 137 17.35 4.91 -2.68
C ARG A 137 17.63 5.78 -3.91
N ASP A 138 17.30 5.27 -5.10
CA ASP A 138 17.42 6.06 -6.33
C ASP A 138 16.49 7.28 -6.27
N THR A 139 15.26 7.13 -5.77
CA THR A 139 14.30 8.24 -5.64
C THR A 139 14.79 9.33 -4.68
N ALA A 140 15.36 8.93 -3.53
CA ALA A 140 15.96 9.83 -2.56
C ALA A 140 17.09 10.69 -3.17
N THR A 141 17.96 10.07 -3.97
CA THR A 141 19.17 10.73 -4.48
C THR A 141 18.96 11.48 -5.81
N ARG A 142 17.96 11.09 -6.61
CA ARG A 142 17.76 11.62 -7.98
C ARG A 142 17.38 13.10 -8.01
N ARG A 143 16.60 13.59 -7.05
CA ARG A 143 16.20 15.01 -6.95
C ARG A 143 16.13 15.46 -5.49
N PRO A 144 17.27 15.76 -4.86
CA PRO A 144 17.32 16.21 -3.47
C PRO A 144 16.42 17.43 -3.25
N GLY A 145 15.74 17.48 -2.11
CA GLY A 145 14.81 18.55 -1.74
C GLY A 145 13.42 18.50 -2.39
N SER A 146 13.13 17.49 -3.23
CA SER A 146 11.76 17.24 -3.71
C SER A 146 10.91 16.52 -2.65
N GLU A 147 9.58 16.64 -2.72
CA GLU A 147 8.68 15.89 -1.83
C GLU A 147 8.86 14.38 -1.96
N SER A 148 9.04 13.88 -3.20
CA SER A 148 9.34 12.47 -3.45
C SER A 148 10.61 12.00 -2.74
N ALA A 149 11.67 12.80 -2.76
CA ALA A 149 12.91 12.49 -2.05
C ALA A 149 12.70 12.52 -0.53
N ALA A 150 12.00 13.52 0.00
CA ALA A 150 11.70 13.62 1.42
C ALA A 150 10.88 12.41 1.94
N TYR A 151 9.88 11.95 1.18
CA TYR A 151 9.14 10.74 1.55
C TYR A 151 10.00 9.48 1.49
N ALA A 152 10.83 9.34 0.44
CA ALA A 152 11.73 8.20 0.31
C ALA A 152 12.77 8.15 1.44
N ASP A 153 13.35 9.30 1.81
CA ASP A 153 14.28 9.42 2.94
C ASP A 153 13.61 9.06 4.27
N GLY A 154 12.37 9.52 4.49
CA GLY A 154 11.59 9.16 5.67
C GLY A 154 11.33 7.65 5.77
N ILE A 155 10.98 7.00 4.65
CA ILE A 155 10.80 5.54 4.58
C ILE A 155 12.12 4.82 4.91
N LEU A 156 13.23 5.23 4.30
CA LEU A 156 14.53 4.62 4.53
C LEU A 156 15.01 4.77 5.97
N SER A 157 14.74 5.94 6.58
CA SER A 157 15.05 6.22 7.98
C SER A 157 14.25 5.33 8.92
N LEU A 158 12.94 5.16 8.68
CA LEU A 158 12.09 4.28 9.49
C LEU A 158 12.43 2.79 9.37
N LEU A 159 13.10 2.39 8.29
CA LEU A 159 13.60 1.03 8.12
C LEU A 159 14.98 0.81 8.75
N ASP A 160 15.58 1.85 9.35
CA ASP A 160 16.97 1.91 9.83
C ASP A 160 18.01 1.64 8.73
N LEU A 161 17.71 2.08 7.50
CA LEU A 161 18.52 1.79 6.30
C LEU A 161 19.06 3.06 5.62
N THR A 162 19.41 4.07 6.42
CA THR A 162 20.02 5.32 5.96
C THR A 162 21.17 5.04 4.99
N VAL A 163 21.16 5.76 3.86
CA VAL A 163 22.14 5.65 2.77
C VAL A 163 23.46 6.30 3.15
#